data_AF-A0A6I3G279-F1
#
_entry.id   AF-A0A6I3G279-F1
#
_cell.length_a   1.000
_cell.length_b   1.000
_cell.length_c   1.000
_cell.angle_alpha   90.00
_cell.angle_beta   90.00
_cell.angle_gamma   90.00
#
_symmetry.space_group_name_H-M   'P 1'
#
loop_
_entity.id
_entity.type
_entity.pdbx_description
1 polymer ?
#
loop_
_entity_poly.entity_id
_entity_poly.type
_entity_poly.pdbx_seq_one_letter_code
_entity_poly.pdbx_strand_id
1 'polypeptide(L)'
;MQLSELTRQFEHFWPRSAAEEWDRVGLTVGNPNASIKSVLVSVDLTDAVIDEAIAENCQLIVTHHPALLRGVNSLVEGELKGGLVSRLIQSGIANFAAHTNADVQVDGATSALAKRLGLNNLEPIEGVQSGFGHGVLGTLANPVGLREFAEAVAKQLPVVARKIAFAGSPTKSITRVALCSGAGDSFIERVLETDADVYVTSDLRHHPALDATQTPRVNGNLALIDVSHWASESLWVKTAVERIASISGIKGVASKVATDPWTEEVF
;
A
#
# COMPACT_ATOMS: atom_id res chain seq x y z
N MET A 1 23.61 -1.02 -13.27
CA MET A 1 24.05 -1.61 -11.98
C MET A 1 23.70 -3.09 -11.98
N GLN A 2 24.45 -3.96 -11.31
CA GLN A 2 24.03 -5.37 -11.19
C GLN A 2 22.80 -5.48 -10.27
N LEU A 3 21.87 -6.39 -10.57
CA LEU A 3 20.64 -6.56 -9.79
C LEU A 3 20.93 -6.80 -8.31
N SER A 4 21.90 -7.66 -7.98
CA SER A 4 22.30 -7.94 -6.59
C SER A 4 22.81 -6.71 -5.84
N GLU A 5 23.45 -5.77 -6.55
CA GLU A 5 23.91 -4.51 -5.98
C GLU A 5 22.75 -3.55 -5.77
N LEU A 6 21.85 -3.47 -6.76
CA LEU A 6 20.66 -2.65 -6.69
C LEU A 6 19.74 -3.09 -5.53
N THR A 7 19.49 -4.39 -5.36
CA THR A 7 18.66 -4.89 -4.26
C THR A 7 19.28 -4.65 -2.88
N ARG A 8 20.62 -4.56 -2.77
CA ARG A 8 21.28 -4.11 -1.52
C ARG A 8 21.04 -2.64 -1.23
N GLN A 9 20.91 -1.79 -2.26
CA GLN A 9 20.52 -0.40 -2.07
C GLN A 9 19.08 -0.32 -1.55
N PHE A 10 18.18 -1.16 -2.05
CA PHE A 10 16.78 -1.22 -1.58
C PHE A 10 16.66 -1.55 -0.09
N GLU A 11 17.58 -2.31 0.51
CA GLU A 11 17.59 -2.57 1.96
C GLU A 11 17.73 -1.29 2.81
N HIS A 12 18.24 -0.18 2.24
CA HIS A 12 18.28 1.11 2.93
C HIS A 12 16.92 1.82 2.93
N PHE A 13 16.05 1.49 1.97
CA PHE A 13 14.74 2.08 1.80
C PHE A 13 13.64 1.22 2.43
N TRP A 14 13.74 -0.08 2.24
CA TRP A 14 12.79 -1.09 2.69
C TRP A 14 13.55 -2.26 3.32
N PRO A 15 14.11 -2.07 4.53
CA PRO A 15 14.87 -3.11 5.20
C PRO A 15 14.02 -4.37 5.34
N ARG A 16 14.55 -5.53 4.96
CA ARG A 16 13.82 -6.80 5.14
C ARG A 16 13.48 -7.07 6.60
N SER A 17 14.32 -6.60 7.54
CA SER A 17 14.07 -6.71 8.99
C SER A 17 12.85 -5.92 9.48
N ALA A 18 12.33 -5.01 8.67
CA ALA A 18 11.13 -4.24 8.96
C ALA A 18 9.83 -4.91 8.43
N ALA A 19 9.95 -6.03 7.71
CA ALA A 19 8.78 -6.77 7.25
C ALA A 19 8.21 -7.64 8.37
N GLU A 20 6.90 -7.88 8.29
CA GLU A 20 6.21 -8.85 9.12
C GLU A 20 6.77 -10.28 8.94
N GLU A 21 6.74 -11.10 9.99
CA GLU A 21 7.36 -12.44 9.98
C GLU A 21 6.75 -13.38 8.91
N TRP A 22 5.44 -13.23 8.67
CA TRP A 22 4.71 -14.01 7.67
C TRP A 22 4.97 -13.54 6.23
N ASP A 23 5.53 -12.34 6.05
CA ASP A 23 5.64 -11.68 4.76
C ASP A 23 6.80 -12.22 3.90
N ARG A 24 6.73 -12.01 2.59
CA ARG A 24 7.71 -12.49 1.61
C ARG A 24 8.16 -11.36 0.70
N VAL A 25 9.05 -10.53 1.24
CA VAL A 25 9.66 -9.38 0.55
C VAL A 25 11.02 -9.72 -0.10
N GLY A 26 11.42 -8.89 -1.05
CA GLY A 26 12.70 -8.97 -1.74
C GLY A 26 12.59 -9.51 -3.17
N LEU A 27 13.73 -9.96 -3.71
CA LEU A 27 13.80 -10.52 -5.06
C LEU A 27 13.00 -11.83 -5.16
N THR A 28 12.02 -11.87 -6.05
CA THR A 28 11.13 -13.04 -6.27
C THR A 28 11.50 -13.81 -7.55
N VAL A 29 11.85 -13.09 -8.62
CA VAL A 29 12.24 -13.64 -9.93
C VAL A 29 13.39 -12.81 -10.49
N GLY A 30 14.41 -13.45 -11.06
CA GLY A 30 15.46 -12.75 -11.82
C GLY A 30 16.86 -13.33 -11.62
N ASN A 31 17.80 -12.88 -12.46
CA ASN A 31 19.22 -13.22 -12.36
C ASN A 31 19.95 -12.12 -11.56
N PRO A 32 20.57 -12.43 -10.40
CA PRO A 32 21.30 -11.45 -9.58
C PRO A 32 22.46 -10.72 -10.30
N ASN A 33 22.95 -11.27 -11.42
CA ASN A 33 24.00 -10.69 -12.25
C ASN A 33 23.46 -9.86 -13.42
N ALA A 34 22.13 -9.76 -13.58
CA ALA A 34 21.51 -8.96 -14.64
C ALA A 34 21.86 -7.47 -14.48
N SER A 35 22.07 -6.78 -15.59
CA SER A 35 22.34 -5.35 -15.60
C SER A 35 21.03 -4.58 -15.64
N ILE A 36 20.77 -3.77 -14.60
CA ILE A 36 19.58 -2.95 -14.45
C ILE A 36 19.93 -1.49 -14.74
N LYS A 37 19.12 -0.85 -15.59
CA LYS A 37 19.17 0.59 -15.88
C LYS A 37 17.82 1.28 -15.67
N SER A 38 16.72 0.56 -15.87
CA SER A 38 15.36 1.08 -15.69
C SER A 38 14.50 0.12 -14.88
N VAL A 39 13.75 0.69 -13.95
CA VAL A 39 12.91 -0.02 -12.97
C VAL A 39 11.48 0.53 -13.05
N LEU A 40 10.52 -0.34 -13.32
CA LEU A 40 9.09 -0.02 -13.23
C LEU A 40 8.61 -0.25 -11.79
N VAL A 41 7.77 0.61 -11.26
CA VAL A 41 7.15 0.49 -9.94
C VAL A 41 5.64 0.40 -10.08
N SER A 42 5.02 -0.61 -9.45
CA SER A 42 3.57 -0.87 -9.49
C SER A 42 3.06 -1.33 -8.12
N VAL A 43 1.76 -1.30 -7.87
CA VAL A 43 1.18 -1.97 -6.69
C VAL A 43 1.24 -3.48 -6.90
N ASP A 44 0.62 -3.97 -7.96
CA ASP A 44 0.53 -5.40 -8.30
C ASP A 44 1.38 -5.78 -9.51
N LEU A 45 1.68 -7.07 -9.63
CA LEU A 45 2.24 -7.68 -10.83
C LEU A 45 1.11 -8.32 -11.64
N THR A 46 0.86 -7.80 -12.84
CA THR A 46 -0.10 -8.35 -13.80
C THR A 46 0.52 -8.44 -15.18
N ASP A 47 -0.13 -9.15 -16.11
CA ASP A 47 0.30 -9.21 -17.50
C ASP A 47 0.43 -7.81 -18.13
N ALA A 48 -0.50 -6.90 -17.84
CA ALA A 48 -0.47 -5.53 -18.33
C ALA A 48 0.72 -4.74 -17.79
N VAL A 49 1.12 -4.97 -16.52
CA VAL A 49 2.32 -4.34 -15.93
C VAL A 49 3.59 -4.91 -16.57
N ILE A 50 3.62 -6.21 -16.90
CA ILE A 50 4.73 -6.81 -17.64
C ILE A 50 4.81 -6.21 -19.06
N ASP A 51 3.68 -6.06 -19.75
CA ASP A 51 3.62 -5.42 -21.07
C ASP A 51 4.14 -3.98 -21.03
N GLU A 52 3.75 -3.21 -20.02
CA GLU A 52 4.27 -1.85 -19.82
C GLU A 52 5.78 -1.85 -19.55
N ALA A 53 6.29 -2.76 -18.72
CA ALA A 53 7.72 -2.87 -18.45
C ALA A 53 8.53 -3.19 -19.71
N ILE A 54 8.01 -4.06 -20.59
CA ILE A 54 8.61 -4.37 -21.89
C ILE A 54 8.61 -3.11 -22.77
N ALA A 55 7.48 -2.42 -22.88
CA ALA A 55 7.34 -1.22 -23.71
C ALA A 55 8.27 -0.07 -23.24
N GLU A 56 8.40 0.11 -21.92
CA GLU A 56 9.26 1.12 -21.30
C GLU A 56 10.74 0.67 -21.18
N ASN A 57 11.07 -0.52 -21.70
CA ASN A 57 12.40 -1.13 -21.64
C ASN A 57 12.97 -1.20 -20.21
N CYS A 58 12.15 -1.62 -19.25
CA CYS A 58 12.56 -1.87 -17.86
C CYS A 58 13.12 -3.29 -17.71
N GLN A 59 14.13 -3.45 -16.84
CA GLN A 59 14.74 -4.75 -16.53
C GLN A 59 14.31 -5.30 -15.17
N LEU A 60 13.58 -4.49 -14.40
CA LEU A 60 13.11 -4.82 -13.06
C LEU A 60 11.74 -4.19 -12.85
N ILE A 61 10.81 -4.97 -12.28
CA ILE A 61 9.54 -4.49 -11.75
C ILE A 61 9.59 -4.59 -10.23
N VAL A 62 9.46 -3.46 -9.54
CA VAL A 62 9.27 -3.39 -8.10
C VAL A 62 7.78 -3.30 -7.81
N THR A 63 7.24 -4.28 -7.09
CA THR A 63 5.82 -4.29 -6.68
C THR A 63 5.66 -4.07 -5.19
N HIS A 64 4.49 -3.55 -4.80
CA HIS A 64 4.11 -3.52 -3.40
C HIS A 64 3.74 -4.93 -2.95
N HIS A 65 2.77 -5.52 -3.64
CA HIS A 65 2.30 -6.86 -3.35
C HIS A 65 3.25 -7.93 -3.86
N PRO A 66 3.62 -8.91 -3.02
CA PRO A 66 4.41 -10.06 -3.45
C PRO A 66 3.56 -10.99 -4.32
N ALA A 67 3.91 -11.11 -5.60
CA ALA A 67 3.25 -12.07 -6.52
C ALA A 67 3.35 -13.53 -6.01
N LEU A 68 4.40 -13.84 -5.24
CA LEU A 68 4.67 -15.14 -4.63
C LEU A 68 4.63 -15.09 -3.09
N LEU A 69 3.61 -14.47 -2.50
CA LEU A 69 3.43 -14.40 -1.03
C LEU A 69 3.39 -15.78 -0.36
N ARG A 70 2.78 -16.76 -1.02
CA ARG A 70 2.79 -18.17 -0.61
C ARG A 70 3.60 -18.99 -1.60
N GLY A 71 4.27 -20.03 -1.08
CA GLY A 71 5.04 -20.98 -1.89
C GLY A 71 4.22 -21.56 -3.04
N VAL A 72 4.90 -21.82 -4.15
CA VAL A 72 4.32 -22.44 -5.36
C VAL A 72 4.89 -23.84 -5.56
N ASN A 73 4.02 -24.79 -5.89
CA ASN A 73 4.40 -26.17 -6.17
C ASN A 73 4.37 -26.49 -7.67
N SER A 74 3.91 -25.55 -8.51
CA SER A 74 3.76 -25.67 -9.96
C SER A 74 3.98 -24.30 -10.62
N LEU A 75 4.56 -24.30 -11.83
CA LEU A 75 4.78 -23.12 -12.68
C LEU A 75 4.38 -23.44 -14.14
N VAL A 76 3.17 -23.97 -14.32
CA VAL A 76 2.61 -24.19 -15.67
C VAL A 76 2.24 -22.85 -16.29
N GLU A 77 2.72 -22.57 -17.51
CA GLU A 77 2.54 -21.26 -18.18
C GLU A 77 1.07 -20.85 -18.38
N GLY A 78 0.16 -21.82 -18.46
CA GLY A 78 -1.29 -21.57 -18.56
C GLY A 78 -1.98 -21.22 -17.24
N GLU A 79 -1.27 -21.24 -16.11
CA GLU A 79 -1.78 -20.87 -14.79
C GLU A 79 -1.26 -19.48 -14.39
N LEU A 80 -2.02 -18.73 -13.60
CA LEU A 80 -1.71 -17.33 -13.24
C LEU A 80 -0.24 -17.11 -12.82
N LYS A 81 0.22 -17.83 -11.79
CA LYS A 81 1.59 -17.65 -11.27
C LYS A 81 2.66 -18.19 -12.23
N GLY A 82 2.40 -19.32 -12.88
CA GLY A 82 3.34 -19.90 -13.85
C GLY A 82 3.50 -19.03 -15.10
N GLY A 83 2.41 -18.48 -15.61
CA GLY A 83 2.39 -17.52 -16.71
C GLY A 83 3.17 -16.25 -16.38
N LEU A 84 2.87 -15.59 -15.25
CA LEU A 84 3.59 -14.38 -14.82
C LEU A 84 5.11 -14.62 -14.68
N VAL A 85 5.50 -15.70 -14.00
CA VAL A 85 6.92 -16.05 -13.81
C VAL A 85 7.60 -16.38 -15.14
N SER A 86 6.96 -17.18 -16.01
CA SER A 86 7.51 -17.51 -17.32
C SER A 86 7.71 -16.26 -18.18
N ARG A 87 6.70 -15.37 -18.22
CA ARG A 87 6.80 -14.12 -18.98
C ARG A 87 7.91 -13.20 -18.47
N LEU A 88 8.07 -13.06 -17.16
CA LEU A 88 9.19 -12.32 -16.56
C LEU A 88 10.54 -12.89 -17.02
N ILE A 89 10.72 -14.21 -16.92
CA ILE A 89 11.96 -14.89 -17.32
C ILE A 89 12.24 -14.73 -18.80
N GLN A 90 11.25 -14.99 -19.67
CA GLN A 90 11.39 -14.91 -21.13
C GLN A 90 11.69 -13.47 -21.59
N SER A 91 11.16 -12.47 -20.89
CA SER A 91 11.39 -11.05 -21.20
C SER A 91 12.68 -10.50 -20.58
N GLY A 92 13.41 -11.30 -19.78
CA GLY A 92 14.60 -10.84 -19.07
C GLY A 92 14.32 -9.79 -18.00
N ILE A 93 13.10 -9.79 -17.43
CA ILE A 93 12.65 -8.84 -16.43
C ILE A 93 12.65 -9.52 -15.05
N ALA A 94 13.30 -8.90 -14.08
CA ALA A 94 13.25 -9.34 -12.68
C ALA A 94 12.01 -8.77 -11.96
N ASN A 95 11.60 -9.40 -10.84
CA ASN A 95 10.61 -8.84 -9.92
C ASN A 95 11.16 -8.79 -8.48
N PHE A 96 10.90 -7.68 -7.81
CA PHE A 96 11.21 -7.46 -6.40
C PHE A 96 9.96 -6.94 -5.68
N ALA A 97 9.65 -7.47 -4.49
CA ALA A 97 8.50 -7.05 -3.70
C ALA A 97 8.93 -6.24 -2.47
N ALA A 98 8.29 -5.10 -2.23
CA ALA A 98 8.41 -4.28 -1.03
C ALA A 98 7.01 -4.05 -0.45
N HIS A 99 6.65 -4.82 0.56
CA HIS A 99 5.28 -4.96 1.07
C HIS A 99 5.16 -4.35 2.46
N THR A 100 5.05 -5.15 3.52
CA THR A 100 4.91 -4.64 4.90
C THR A 100 6.13 -3.81 5.34
N ASN A 101 7.33 -4.14 4.86
CA ASN A 101 8.52 -3.31 5.07
C ASN A 101 8.43 -1.92 4.41
N ALA A 102 7.62 -1.75 3.36
CA ALA A 102 7.33 -0.45 2.77
C ALA A 102 6.22 0.29 3.53
N ASP A 103 5.26 -0.43 4.11
CA ASP A 103 4.17 0.17 4.90
C ASP A 103 4.66 0.86 6.16
N VAL A 104 5.64 0.26 6.83
CA VAL A 104 6.17 0.79 8.09
C VAL A 104 7.17 1.94 7.91
N GLN A 105 7.32 2.48 6.70
CA GLN A 105 8.21 3.61 6.45
C GLN A 105 7.51 4.95 6.75
N VAL A 106 8.28 5.93 7.24
CA VAL A 106 7.78 7.28 7.63
C VAL A 106 7.19 8.09 6.46
N ASP A 107 7.45 7.66 5.23
CA ASP A 107 7.02 8.23 3.96
C ASP A 107 6.26 7.20 3.10
N GLY A 108 5.82 6.08 3.68
CA GLY A 108 4.97 5.08 3.04
C GLY A 108 3.57 5.60 2.67
N ALA A 109 2.75 4.76 2.02
CA ALA A 109 1.42 5.14 1.50
C ALA A 109 0.53 5.83 2.54
N THR A 110 0.41 5.20 3.71
CA THR A 110 -0.34 5.70 4.86
C THR A 110 0.09 7.10 5.29
N SER A 111 1.41 7.30 5.49
CA SER A 111 1.97 8.60 5.86
C SER A 111 1.80 9.64 4.76
N ALA A 112 1.87 9.24 3.49
CA ALA A 112 1.63 10.12 2.36
C ALA A 112 0.17 10.60 2.31
N LEU A 113 -0.80 9.71 2.55
CA LEU A 113 -2.22 10.07 2.61
C LEU A 113 -2.51 10.98 3.81
N ALA A 114 -1.98 10.67 4.99
CA ALA A 114 -2.14 11.49 6.19
C ALA A 114 -1.63 12.93 5.98
N LYS A 115 -0.46 13.10 5.36
CA LYS A 115 0.08 14.42 5.01
C LYS A 115 -0.82 15.17 4.02
N ARG A 116 -1.37 14.49 3.01
CA ARG A 116 -2.32 15.09 2.04
C ARG A 116 -3.63 15.53 2.69
N LEU A 117 -4.05 14.85 3.75
CA LEU A 117 -5.22 15.20 4.56
C LEU A 117 -4.94 16.30 5.59
N GLY A 118 -3.70 16.78 5.68
CA GLY A 118 -3.31 17.83 6.64
C GLY A 118 -3.28 17.36 8.09
N LEU A 119 -3.11 16.05 8.33
CA LEU A 119 -2.96 15.50 9.67
C LEU A 119 -1.60 15.91 10.28
N ASN A 120 -1.65 16.38 11.52
CA ASN A 120 -0.48 16.77 12.31
C ASN A 120 -0.21 15.75 13.41
N ASN A 121 0.97 15.85 14.04
CA ASN A 121 1.36 15.02 15.19
C ASN A 121 1.23 13.51 14.89
N LEU A 122 1.81 13.08 13.78
CA LEU A 122 1.69 11.69 13.33
C LEU A 122 2.45 10.74 14.27
N GLU A 123 1.76 9.73 14.76
CA GLU A 123 2.29 8.60 15.53
C GLU A 123 1.77 7.28 14.93
N PRO A 124 2.49 6.15 15.03
CA PRO A 124 2.00 4.89 14.48
C PRO A 124 0.80 4.35 15.27
N ILE A 125 -0.10 3.61 14.60
CA ILE A 125 -1.13 2.82 15.31
C ILE A 125 -0.45 1.69 16.10
N GLU A 126 0.53 1.05 15.47
CA GLU A 126 1.37 0.03 16.10
C GLU A 126 2.84 0.26 15.72
N GLY A 127 3.65 0.63 16.72
CA GLY A 127 5.07 0.87 16.52
C GLY A 127 5.85 -0.42 16.26
N VAL A 128 6.93 -0.32 15.47
CA VAL A 128 7.82 -1.45 15.16
C VAL A 128 9.24 -1.13 15.60
N GLN A 129 10.07 -2.17 15.82
CA GLN A 129 11.48 -1.99 16.21
C GLN A 129 12.32 -1.32 15.12
N SER A 130 11.98 -1.56 13.85
CA SER A 130 12.70 -1.04 12.69
C SER A 130 11.70 -0.37 11.74
N GLY A 131 11.67 0.96 11.74
CA GLY A 131 10.72 1.75 10.96
C GLY A 131 9.91 2.71 11.83
N PHE A 132 8.87 3.28 11.23
CA PHE A 132 7.89 4.14 11.90
C PHE A 132 6.81 3.31 12.61
N GLY A 133 6.19 2.36 11.91
CA GLY A 133 5.11 1.51 12.42
C GLY A 133 3.97 1.35 11.44
N HIS A 134 3.05 0.44 11.76
CA HIS A 134 1.84 0.22 10.97
C HIS A 134 0.80 1.29 11.27
N GLY A 135 0.13 1.74 10.21
CA GLY A 135 -0.87 2.79 10.30
C GLY A 135 -0.32 4.11 10.84
N VAL A 136 -1.18 5.12 10.90
CA VAL A 136 -0.91 6.40 11.55
C VAL A 136 -2.13 6.86 12.34
N LEU A 137 -1.88 7.46 13.49
CA LEU A 137 -2.78 8.35 14.21
C LEU A 137 -2.31 9.78 13.95
N GLY A 138 -3.26 10.69 13.78
CA GLY A 138 -2.96 12.10 13.59
C GLY A 138 -4.15 12.98 13.93
N THR A 139 -3.89 14.29 13.96
CA THR A 139 -4.86 15.29 14.40
C THR A 139 -5.09 16.35 13.32
N LEU A 140 -6.36 16.61 13.02
CA LEU A 140 -6.79 17.74 12.20
C LEU A 140 -6.66 19.05 13.00
N ALA A 141 -6.27 20.13 12.33
CA ALA A 141 -6.17 21.44 12.98
C ALA A 141 -7.53 21.99 13.42
N ASN A 142 -8.59 21.73 12.64
CA ASN A 142 -9.96 22.13 12.93
C ASN A 142 -10.88 20.91 12.80
N PRO A 143 -11.81 20.70 13.76
CA PRO A 143 -12.78 19.61 13.64
C PRO A 143 -13.70 19.77 12.43
N VAL A 144 -14.03 18.66 11.77
CA VAL A 144 -14.95 18.59 10.62
C VAL A 144 -16.00 17.51 10.80
N GLY A 145 -17.10 17.53 10.03
CA GLY A 145 -18.09 16.43 10.06
C GLY A 145 -17.58 15.16 9.35
N LEU A 146 -17.99 13.97 9.80
CA LEU A 146 -17.60 12.70 9.19
C LEU A 146 -17.83 12.64 7.67
N ARG A 147 -18.96 13.16 7.18
CA ARG A 147 -19.24 13.20 5.72
C ARG A 147 -18.25 14.09 4.99
N GLU A 148 -17.99 15.29 5.51
CA GLU A 148 -17.03 16.23 4.94
C GLU A 148 -15.61 15.64 4.94
N PHE A 149 -15.25 14.95 6.03
CA PHE A 149 -13.97 14.25 6.11
C PHE A 149 -13.87 13.12 5.09
N ALA A 150 -14.91 12.29 4.94
CA ALA A 150 -14.94 11.25 3.92
C ALA A 150 -14.80 11.83 2.50
N GLU A 151 -15.50 12.92 2.19
CA GLU A 151 -15.34 13.62 0.90
C GLU A 151 -13.90 14.15 0.70
N ALA A 152 -13.25 14.62 1.76
CA ALA A 152 -11.84 15.02 1.72
C ALA A 152 -10.93 13.82 1.45
N VAL A 153 -11.18 12.67 2.09
CA VAL A 153 -10.46 11.40 1.82
C VAL A 153 -10.60 10.98 0.37
N ALA A 154 -11.83 10.94 -0.17
CA ALA A 154 -12.08 10.57 -1.56
C ALA A 154 -11.30 11.44 -2.56
N LYS A 155 -11.18 12.75 -2.30
CA LYS A 155 -10.45 13.69 -3.17
C LYS A 155 -8.93 13.48 -3.19
N GLN A 156 -8.36 12.80 -2.19
CA GLN A 156 -6.91 12.54 -2.11
C GLN A 156 -6.49 11.22 -2.76
N LEU A 157 -7.46 10.37 -3.12
CA LEU A 157 -7.26 9.06 -3.70
C LEU A 157 -7.40 9.11 -5.24
N PRO A 158 -6.69 8.25 -5.98
CA PRO A 158 -6.97 8.04 -7.39
C PRO A 158 -8.44 7.66 -7.65
N VAL A 159 -8.95 8.06 -8.80
CA VAL A 159 -10.31 7.69 -9.23
C VAL A 159 -10.32 6.21 -9.60
N VAL A 160 -11.22 5.47 -8.98
CA VAL A 160 -11.50 4.06 -9.23
C VAL A 160 -13.01 3.87 -9.40
N ALA A 161 -13.44 2.67 -9.81
CA ALA A 161 -14.85 2.40 -10.03
C ALA A 161 -15.69 2.46 -8.73
N ARG A 162 -15.17 1.88 -7.65
CA ARG A 162 -15.84 1.80 -6.34
C ARG A 162 -15.76 3.14 -5.59
N LYS A 163 -16.89 3.66 -5.10
CA LYS A 163 -16.89 4.79 -4.17
C LYS A 163 -16.47 4.36 -2.77
N ILE A 164 -16.00 5.33 -1.99
CA ILE A 164 -15.75 5.10 -0.58
C ILE A 164 -17.07 5.00 0.20
N ALA A 165 -17.08 4.22 1.27
CA ALA A 165 -18.21 4.11 2.20
C ALA A 165 -17.78 4.54 3.60
N PHE A 166 -18.72 5.02 4.43
CA PHE A 166 -18.43 5.30 5.84
C PHE A 166 -19.53 4.77 6.76
N ALA A 167 -19.14 4.41 7.98
CA ALA A 167 -20.04 4.01 9.07
C ALA A 167 -19.94 5.00 10.23
N GLY A 168 -21.08 5.49 10.71
CA GLY A 168 -21.19 6.49 11.76
C GLY A 168 -22.12 7.64 11.39
N SER A 169 -22.40 8.54 12.35
CA SER A 169 -23.22 9.73 12.08
C SER A 169 -22.49 10.67 11.10
N PRO A 170 -23.12 11.11 10.01
CA PRO A 170 -22.51 12.05 9.06
C PRO A 170 -22.02 13.36 9.69
N THR A 171 -22.59 13.76 10.83
CA THR A 171 -22.26 14.97 11.58
C THR A 171 -21.34 14.73 12.77
N LYS A 172 -20.86 13.49 12.99
CA LYS A 172 -19.87 13.22 14.04
C LYS A 172 -18.65 14.10 13.81
N SER A 173 -18.23 14.82 14.85
CA SER A 173 -17.04 15.67 14.82
C SER A 173 -15.79 14.81 14.77
N ILE A 174 -14.96 15.03 13.75
CA ILE A 174 -13.69 14.33 13.52
C ILE A 174 -12.54 15.30 13.78
N THR A 175 -11.68 14.95 14.73
CA THR A 175 -10.44 15.66 15.05
C THR A 175 -9.26 14.70 15.05
N ARG A 176 -9.44 13.53 15.66
CA ARG A 176 -8.42 12.47 15.72
C ARG A 176 -8.72 11.38 14.71
N VAL A 177 -7.73 11.07 13.86
CA VAL A 177 -7.88 10.16 12.74
C VAL A 177 -6.87 9.03 12.87
N ALA A 178 -7.35 7.79 12.87
CA ALA A 178 -6.54 6.62 12.56
C ALA A 178 -6.62 6.34 11.05
N LEU A 179 -5.51 5.95 10.44
CA LEU A 179 -5.44 5.66 9.01
C LEU A 179 -4.47 4.50 8.75
N CYS A 180 -4.88 3.54 7.92
CA CYS A 180 -4.03 2.49 7.39
C CYS A 180 -4.40 2.27 5.92
N SER A 181 -3.47 2.54 4.99
CA SER A 181 -3.65 2.14 3.59
C SER A 181 -3.67 0.62 3.49
N GLY A 182 -4.32 0.08 2.45
CA GLY A 182 -4.49 -1.36 2.31
C GLY A 182 -5.50 -1.95 3.28
N ALA A 183 -5.38 -3.26 3.51
CA ALA A 183 -6.26 -4.03 4.37
C ALA A 183 -5.89 -3.89 5.86
N GLY A 184 -6.53 -2.95 6.56
CA GLY A 184 -6.24 -2.64 7.97
C GLY A 184 -7.25 -3.19 8.98
N ASP A 185 -8.09 -4.15 8.59
CA ASP A 185 -9.11 -4.79 9.46
C ASP A 185 -8.50 -5.39 10.74
N SER A 186 -7.26 -5.90 10.68
CA SER A 186 -6.54 -6.43 11.85
C SER A 186 -6.14 -5.38 12.88
N PHE A 187 -6.11 -4.09 12.52
CA PHE A 187 -5.77 -3.00 13.45
C PHE A 187 -6.98 -2.44 14.19
N ILE A 188 -8.20 -2.90 13.91
CA ILE A 188 -9.42 -2.38 14.55
C ILE A 188 -9.32 -2.43 16.07
N GLU A 189 -8.89 -3.56 16.65
CA GLU A 189 -8.75 -3.70 18.11
C GLU A 189 -7.78 -2.66 18.67
N ARG A 190 -6.63 -2.47 18.02
CA ARG A 190 -5.64 -1.47 18.41
C ARG A 190 -6.20 -0.05 18.30
N VAL A 191 -6.95 0.27 17.25
CA VAL A 191 -7.56 1.59 17.08
C VAL A 191 -8.64 1.87 18.14
N LEU A 192 -9.39 0.85 18.57
CA LEU A 192 -10.38 1.00 19.65
C LEU A 192 -9.73 1.39 20.99
N GLU A 193 -8.46 1.02 21.22
CA GLU A 193 -7.65 1.38 22.40
C GLU A 193 -7.14 2.84 22.35
N THR A 194 -7.29 3.54 21.22
CA THR A 194 -6.84 4.93 21.02
C THR A 194 -7.95 5.95 21.32
N ASP A 195 -7.68 7.24 21.10
CA ASP A 195 -8.67 8.32 21.09
C ASP A 195 -9.16 8.70 19.67
N ALA A 196 -8.93 7.86 18.65
CA ALA A 196 -9.36 8.14 17.28
C ALA A 196 -10.89 8.29 17.17
N ASP A 197 -11.34 9.31 16.44
CA ASP A 197 -12.76 9.55 16.13
C ASP A 197 -13.20 8.70 14.93
N VAL A 198 -12.31 8.50 13.97
CA VAL A 198 -12.54 7.75 12.74
C VAL A 198 -11.32 6.91 12.39
N TYR A 199 -11.56 5.74 11.80
CA TYR A 199 -10.55 4.90 11.19
C TYR A 199 -10.75 4.80 9.68
N VAL A 200 -9.72 5.15 8.90
CA VAL A 200 -9.72 5.07 7.43
C VAL A 200 -8.86 3.89 7.00
N THR A 201 -9.47 2.90 6.33
CA THR A 201 -8.74 1.74 5.78
C THR A 201 -9.52 1.06 4.66
N SER A 202 -9.05 -0.08 4.16
CA SER A 202 -9.72 -0.87 3.12
C SER A 202 -10.04 -2.28 3.62
N ASP A 203 -10.83 -3.02 2.84
CA ASP A 203 -11.15 -4.43 3.05
C ASP A 203 -11.74 -4.76 4.43
N LEU A 204 -12.55 -3.83 4.96
CA LEU A 204 -13.26 -4.01 6.20
C LEU A 204 -14.32 -5.11 6.07
N ARG A 205 -14.24 -6.12 6.93
CA ARG A 205 -15.23 -7.21 6.95
C ARG A 205 -16.45 -6.79 7.75
N HIS A 206 -17.62 -7.35 7.41
CA HIS A 206 -18.90 -6.93 8.00
C HIS A 206 -18.93 -6.97 9.53
N HIS A 207 -18.59 -8.11 10.15
CA HIS A 207 -18.68 -8.26 11.60
C HIS A 207 -17.64 -7.42 12.36
N PRO A 208 -16.33 -7.44 12.01
CA PRO A 208 -15.35 -6.54 12.64
C PRO A 208 -15.74 -5.07 12.54
N ALA A 209 -16.22 -4.62 11.36
CA ALA A 209 -16.67 -3.24 11.18
C ALA A 209 -17.90 -2.92 12.04
N LEU A 210 -18.89 -3.82 12.08
CA LEU A 210 -20.08 -3.64 12.91
C LEU A 210 -19.69 -3.53 14.39
N ASP A 211 -18.91 -4.49 14.90
CA ASP A 211 -18.47 -4.54 16.29
C ASP A 211 -17.67 -3.29 16.67
N ALA A 212 -16.78 -2.80 15.80
CA ALA A 212 -16.03 -1.57 16.01
C ALA A 212 -16.94 -0.34 16.18
N THR A 213 -17.99 -0.23 15.35
CA THR A 213 -18.94 0.90 15.41
C THR A 213 -19.92 0.80 16.58
N GLN A 214 -20.09 -0.38 17.17
CA GLN A 214 -20.97 -0.61 18.33
C GLN A 214 -20.21 -0.61 19.66
N THR A 215 -18.89 -0.84 19.65
CA THR A 215 -18.04 -0.84 20.84
C THR A 215 -18.10 0.52 21.55
N PRO A 216 -18.62 0.58 22.80
CA PRO A 216 -18.69 1.81 23.56
C PRO A 216 -17.29 2.32 23.93
N ARG A 217 -17.06 3.63 23.73
CA ARG A 217 -15.80 4.31 24.07
C ARG A 217 -16.09 5.63 24.79
N VAL A 218 -15.14 6.10 25.59
CA VAL A 218 -15.28 7.32 26.39
C VAL A 218 -15.48 8.57 25.52
N ASN A 219 -14.83 8.61 24.35
CA ASN A 219 -14.97 9.66 23.32
C ASN A 219 -16.06 9.36 22.27
N GLY A 220 -16.96 8.41 22.56
CA GLY A 220 -18.02 7.95 21.67
C GLY A 220 -17.53 6.94 20.63
N ASN A 221 -18.49 6.28 19.97
CA ASN A 221 -18.20 5.16 19.06
C ASN A 221 -17.29 5.57 17.91
N LEU A 222 -16.41 4.63 17.51
CA LEU A 222 -15.51 4.79 16.37
C LEU A 222 -16.31 4.88 15.06
N ALA A 223 -16.01 5.86 14.22
CA ALA A 223 -16.46 5.87 12.84
C ALA A 223 -15.47 5.11 11.95
N LEU A 224 -15.94 4.57 10.83
CA LEU A 224 -15.10 3.89 9.84
C LEU A 224 -15.26 4.53 8.48
N ILE A 225 -14.20 4.56 7.69
CA ILE A 225 -14.22 4.89 6.27
C ILE A 225 -13.51 3.76 5.52
N ASP A 226 -14.24 3.07 4.64
CA ASP A 226 -13.75 2.03 3.75
C ASP A 226 -13.40 2.66 2.39
N VAL A 227 -12.14 2.55 1.98
CA VAL A 227 -11.61 3.06 0.72
C VAL A 227 -11.15 1.93 -0.20
N SER A 228 -10.85 2.24 -1.47
CA SER A 228 -10.22 1.24 -2.34
C SER A 228 -8.81 0.90 -1.84
N HIS A 229 -8.57 -0.40 -1.69
CA HIS A 229 -7.28 -0.97 -1.32
C HIS A 229 -6.19 -0.45 -2.26
N TRP A 230 -6.32 -0.73 -3.56
CA TRP A 230 -5.36 -0.30 -4.57
C TRP A 230 -5.19 1.23 -4.58
N ALA A 231 -6.29 2.00 -4.51
CA ALA A 231 -6.21 3.45 -4.58
C ALA A 231 -5.40 4.03 -3.41
N SER A 232 -5.62 3.52 -2.19
CA SER A 232 -4.89 3.95 -0.99
C SER A 232 -3.41 3.60 -1.05
N GLU A 233 -3.07 2.39 -1.50
CA GLU A 233 -1.69 1.93 -1.54
C GLU A 233 -0.91 2.51 -2.71
N SER A 234 -1.55 2.73 -3.87
CA SER A 234 -0.91 3.30 -5.08
C SER A 234 -0.16 4.62 -4.83
N LEU A 235 -0.48 5.32 -3.75
CA LEU A 235 0.23 6.50 -3.28
C LEU A 235 1.71 6.24 -2.98
N TRP A 236 2.09 5.00 -2.67
CA TRP A 236 3.48 4.58 -2.44
C TRP A 236 4.35 4.68 -3.71
N VAL A 237 3.74 4.48 -4.89
CA VAL A 237 4.47 4.35 -6.17
C VAL A 237 5.34 5.57 -6.43
N LYS A 238 4.81 6.77 -6.14
CA LYS A 238 5.56 8.02 -6.30
C LYS A 238 6.83 8.03 -5.43
N THR A 239 6.69 7.78 -4.12
CA THR A 239 7.81 7.77 -3.18
C THR A 239 8.83 6.70 -3.54
N ALA A 240 8.36 5.52 -3.96
CA ALA A 240 9.22 4.42 -4.39
C ALA A 240 10.03 4.76 -5.65
N VAL A 241 9.41 5.39 -6.64
CA VAL A 241 10.10 5.89 -7.84
C VAL A 241 11.14 6.94 -7.48
N GLU A 242 10.82 7.87 -6.59
CA GLU A 242 11.76 8.91 -6.13
C GLU A 242 12.98 8.28 -5.42
N ARG A 243 12.77 7.31 -4.54
CA ARG A 243 13.84 6.54 -3.87
C ARG A 243 14.71 5.80 -4.88
N ILE A 244 14.10 5.09 -5.83
CA ILE A 244 14.83 4.34 -6.87
C ILE A 244 15.63 5.29 -7.78
N ALA A 245 15.04 6.41 -8.19
CA ALA A 245 15.71 7.40 -9.04
C ALA A 245 16.86 8.15 -8.34
N SER A 246 16.91 8.12 -7.00
CA SER A 246 18.04 8.65 -6.23
C SER A 246 19.31 7.80 -6.36
N ILE A 247 19.18 6.53 -6.80
CA ILE A 247 20.31 5.64 -7.04
C ILE A 247 20.96 6.01 -8.38
N SER A 248 22.24 6.37 -8.33
CA SER A 248 22.99 6.81 -9.52
C SER A 248 22.93 5.80 -10.67
N GLY A 249 22.54 6.29 -11.86
CA GLY A 249 22.46 5.50 -13.08
C GLY A 249 21.22 4.61 -13.20
N ILE A 250 20.23 4.76 -12.30
CA ILE A 250 18.96 4.03 -12.35
C ILE A 250 17.80 4.99 -12.67
N LYS A 251 17.03 4.66 -13.70
CA LYS A 251 15.77 5.31 -14.03
C LYS A 251 14.63 4.62 -13.26
N GLY A 252 13.86 5.38 -12.48
CA GLY A 252 12.58 4.94 -11.94
C GLY A 252 11.43 5.31 -12.88
N VAL A 253 10.47 4.40 -13.08
CA VAL A 253 9.27 4.59 -13.89
C VAL A 253 8.05 4.21 -13.05
N ALA A 254 7.07 5.10 -12.92
CA ALA A 254 5.79 4.77 -12.31
C ALA A 254 4.92 4.05 -13.34
N SER A 255 4.38 2.89 -12.97
CA SER A 255 3.36 2.19 -13.76
C SER A 255 2.14 3.08 -13.97
N LYS A 256 1.62 3.09 -15.20
CA LYS A 256 0.34 3.75 -15.55
C LYS A 256 -0.84 2.78 -15.47
N VAL A 257 -0.57 1.48 -15.28
CA VAL A 257 -1.59 0.45 -15.17
C VAL A 257 -2.27 0.53 -13.81
N ALA A 258 -3.57 0.83 -13.82
CA ALA A 258 -4.40 0.66 -12.64
C ALA A 258 -4.71 -0.83 -12.44
N THR A 259 -4.40 -1.35 -11.25
CA THR A 259 -4.60 -2.76 -10.90
C THR A 259 -5.72 -2.96 -9.87
N ASP A 260 -6.57 -1.95 -9.68
CA ASP A 260 -7.83 -2.10 -8.96
C ASP A 260 -8.72 -3.11 -9.72
N PRO A 261 -9.14 -4.22 -9.07
CA PRO A 261 -9.93 -5.25 -9.73
C PRO A 261 -11.37 -4.82 -10.04
N TRP A 262 -11.87 -3.74 -9.44
CA TRP A 262 -13.25 -3.28 -9.60
C TRP A 262 -13.39 -2.35 -10.81
N THR A 263 -14.25 -2.72 -11.76
CA THR A 263 -14.43 -1.99 -13.03
C THR A 263 -15.66 -1.09 -13.08
N GLU A 264 -16.71 -1.40 -12.31
CA GLU A 264 -17.95 -0.63 -12.25
C GLU A 264 -18.59 -0.75 -10.86
N GLU A 265 -19.27 0.32 -10.42
CA GLU A 265 -20.10 0.33 -9.21
C GLU A 265 -21.56 0.58 -9.59
N VAL A 266 -22.46 -0.32 -9.15
CA VAL A 266 -23.89 -0.27 -9.44
C VAL A 266 -24.65 0.10 -8.15
N PHE A 267 -25.57 1.06 -8.25
CA PHE A 267 -26.43 1.54 -7.16
C PHE A 267 -27.83 0.93 -7.19
#